data_AF-K0IFK1-F1
#
_entry.id   AF-K0IFK1-F1
#
_cell.length_a   1.000
_cell.length_b   1.000
_cell.length_c   1.000
_cell.angle_alpha   90.00
_cell.angle_beta   90.00
_cell.angle_gamma   90.00
#
_symmetry.space_group_name_H-M   'P 1'
#
loop_
_entity.id
_entity.type
_entity.pdbx_description
1 polymer ?
#
loop_
_entity_poly.entity_id
_entity_poly.type
_entity_poly.pdbx_seq_one_letter_code
_entity_poly.pdbx_strand_id
1 'polypeptide(L)'
;MNSLAGFLGQLSGKDRFKYVYEVQPLNFVMLPNAKQQELIERFRQFLNSLNSGILLVAKKSSKEIPIDDDSYQMQFYRYFVESDENIDDRLSSFGLLYNRISEIPSYTIIRKMSDRMILPEGKMVKTFALYKLSSTLVEGFVSETYGIADEVSIVIVPIAQEQATAKMNKYTKFLSGMILADQQKRRTSPYELVQKYTMA
;
A
#
# COMPACT_ATOMS: atom_id res chain seq x y z
N MET A 1 -0.55 -20.71 13.25
CA MET A 1 -1.47 -19.55 13.37
C MET A 1 -0.71 -18.42 14.05
N ASN A 2 -0.15 -17.48 13.29
CA ASN A 2 0.51 -16.32 13.89
C ASN A 2 -0.58 -15.33 14.32
N SER A 3 -0.59 -14.97 15.61
CA SER A 3 -1.59 -14.03 16.14
C SER A 3 -1.38 -12.65 15.51
N LEU A 4 -2.48 -11.97 15.19
CA LEU A 4 -2.49 -10.60 14.71
C LEU A 4 -1.78 -9.64 15.69
N ALA A 5 -1.77 -9.97 16.98
CA ALA A 5 -1.01 -9.27 18.02
C ALA A 5 0.52 -9.43 17.86
N GLY A 6 1.01 -10.61 17.47
CA GLY A 6 2.42 -10.81 17.12
C GLY A 6 2.83 -10.04 15.85
N PHE A 7 1.92 -9.93 14.89
CA PHE A 7 2.12 -9.13 13.67
C PHE A 7 2.21 -7.62 13.97
N LEU A 8 1.38 -7.10 14.89
CA LEU A 8 1.44 -5.70 15.33
C LEU A 8 2.72 -5.41 16.15
N GLY A 9 3.16 -6.35 17.01
CA GLY A 9 4.46 -6.25 17.68
C GLY A 9 5.64 -6.24 16.70
N GLN A 10 5.50 -6.92 15.55
CA GLN A 10 6.48 -6.94 14.46
C GLN A 10 6.44 -5.71 13.54
N LEU A 11 5.37 -4.89 13.56
CA LEU A 11 5.33 -3.62 12.82
C LEU A 11 6.07 -2.49 13.54
N SER A 12 6.48 -2.70 14.80
CA SER A 12 7.23 -1.72 15.59
C SER A 12 8.75 -1.95 15.56
N GLY A 13 9.24 -3.00 14.91
CA GLY A 13 10.65 -3.36 14.90
C GLY A 13 11.40 -2.70 13.74
N LYS A 14 12.45 -1.95 14.05
CA LYS A 14 13.35 -1.28 13.10
C LYS A 14 14.09 -2.25 12.14
N ASP A 15 13.93 -3.56 12.33
CA ASP A 15 14.72 -4.63 11.69
C ASP A 15 13.89 -5.64 10.88
N ARG A 16 12.67 -5.29 10.46
CA ARG A 16 11.80 -6.27 9.79
C ARG A 16 12.29 -6.64 8.39
N PHE A 17 12.67 -5.64 7.61
CA PHE A 17 12.98 -5.79 6.19
C PHE A 17 14.47 -5.53 5.97
N LYS A 18 15.10 -6.35 5.12
CA LYS A 18 16.55 -6.30 4.90
C LYS A 18 16.96 -5.30 3.83
N TYR A 19 16.05 -4.99 2.92
CA TYR A 19 16.32 -4.14 1.78
C TYR A 19 15.35 -2.96 1.78
N VAL A 20 15.92 -1.76 1.69
CA VAL A 20 15.16 -0.51 1.67
C VAL A 20 15.47 0.24 0.39
N TYR A 21 14.42 0.70 -0.28
CA TYR A 21 14.47 1.40 -1.54
C TYR A 21 13.73 2.73 -1.42
N GLU A 22 14.33 3.81 -1.88
CA GLU A 22 13.63 5.05 -2.19
C GLU A 22 13.25 5.03 -3.68
N VAL A 23 11.95 5.15 -3.97
CA VAL A 23 11.41 5.11 -5.34
C VAL A 23 10.96 6.50 -5.78
N GLN A 24 11.18 6.81 -7.05
CA GLN A 24 10.71 8.07 -7.62
C GLN A 24 9.21 8.01 -7.93
N PRO A 25 8.45 9.07 -7.62
CA PRO A 25 7.02 9.09 -7.91
C PRO A 25 6.74 9.09 -9.42
N LEU A 26 5.68 8.38 -9.79
CA LEU A 26 5.08 8.49 -11.11
C LEU A 26 3.89 9.45 -11.02
N ASN A 27 3.76 10.38 -11.97
CA ASN A 27 2.64 11.32 -12.00
C ASN A 27 1.36 10.67 -12.55
N PHE A 28 0.89 9.61 -11.89
CA PHE A 28 -0.16 8.71 -12.36
C PHE A 28 -1.43 9.43 -12.83
N VAL A 29 -1.95 10.36 -12.03
CA VAL A 29 -3.20 11.08 -12.30
C VAL A 29 -3.12 11.95 -13.57
N MET A 30 -1.93 12.45 -13.91
CA MET A 30 -1.71 13.29 -15.08
C MET A 30 -1.41 12.50 -16.36
N LEU A 31 -1.30 11.17 -16.27
CA LEU A 31 -1.06 10.33 -17.44
C LEU A 31 -2.36 10.10 -18.23
N PRO A 32 -2.28 9.90 -19.56
CA PRO A 32 -3.43 9.45 -20.35
C PRO A 32 -3.97 8.10 -19.85
N ASN A 33 -5.29 7.88 -19.98
CA ASN A 33 -5.97 6.65 -19.49
C ASN A 33 -5.29 5.34 -19.93
N ALA A 34 -4.84 5.26 -21.18
CA ALA A 34 -4.15 4.07 -21.68
C ALA A 34 -2.84 3.78 -20.91
N LYS A 35 -2.09 4.83 -20.55
CA LYS A 35 -0.86 4.73 -19.76
C LYS A 35 -1.14 4.45 -18.29
N GLN A 36 -2.24 4.97 -17.75
CA GLN A 36 -2.69 4.62 -16.40
C GLN A 36 -2.99 3.11 -16.32
N GLN A 37 -3.76 2.57 -17.27
CA GLN A 37 -4.08 1.13 -17.34
C GLN A 37 -2.82 0.26 -17.49
N GLU A 38 -1.87 0.69 -18.32
CA GLU A 38 -0.57 0.01 -18.44
C GLU A 38 0.17 -0.04 -17.10
N LEU A 39 0.21 1.06 -16.34
CA LEU A 39 0.85 1.10 -15.03
C LEU A 39 0.14 0.24 -13.99
N ILE A 40 -1.20 0.22 -13.99
CA ILE A 40 -1.99 -0.63 -13.10
C ILE A 40 -1.66 -2.09 -13.36
N GLU A 41 -1.59 -2.51 -14.63
CA GLU A 41 -1.27 -3.88 -14.98
C GLU A 41 0.15 -4.25 -14.55
N ARG A 42 1.13 -3.38 -14.82
CA ARG A 42 2.51 -3.58 -14.35
C ARG A 42 2.58 -3.66 -12.82
N PHE A 43 1.80 -2.86 -12.11
CA PHE A 43 1.76 -2.86 -10.65
C PHE A 43 1.17 -4.17 -10.12
N ARG A 44 0.10 -4.65 -10.76
CA ARG A 44 -0.49 -5.97 -10.47
C ARG A 44 0.51 -7.09 -10.69
N GLN A 45 1.26 -7.07 -11.80
CA GLN A 45 2.32 -8.05 -12.08
C GLN A 45 3.44 -7.99 -11.04
N PHE A 46 3.87 -6.78 -10.66
CA PHE A 46 4.84 -6.58 -9.59
C PHE A 46 4.35 -7.24 -8.29
N LEU A 47 3.13 -6.94 -7.84
CA LEU A 47 2.56 -7.54 -6.63
C LEU A 47 2.47 -9.07 -6.69
N ASN A 48 2.10 -9.62 -7.85
CA ASN A 48 2.00 -11.06 -8.05
C ASN A 48 3.38 -11.76 -8.12
N SER A 49 4.47 -11.01 -8.36
CA SER A 49 5.84 -11.54 -8.41
C SER A 49 6.54 -11.61 -7.04
N LEU A 50 5.90 -11.07 -6.00
CA LEU A 50 6.45 -11.02 -4.65
C LEU A 50 6.34 -12.38 -3.96
N ASN A 51 7.46 -12.87 -3.45
CA ASN A 51 7.50 -14.12 -2.67
C ASN A 51 7.51 -13.85 -1.17
N SER A 52 7.94 -12.66 -0.75
CA SER A 52 7.91 -12.21 0.64
C SER A 52 7.11 -10.92 0.84
N GLY A 53 6.87 -10.57 2.10
CA GLY A 53 6.18 -9.34 2.44
C GLY A 53 6.94 -8.10 1.97
N ILE A 54 6.21 -7.04 1.66
CA ILE A 54 6.77 -5.72 1.44
C ILE A 54 6.01 -4.67 2.25
N LEU A 55 6.68 -3.57 2.55
CA LEU A 55 6.08 -2.38 3.11
C LEU A 55 6.25 -1.23 2.12
N LEU A 56 5.13 -0.62 1.72
CA LEU A 56 5.13 0.62 0.95
C LEU A 56 4.97 1.79 1.93
N VAL A 57 5.83 2.79 1.86
CA VAL A 57 5.76 3.98 2.73
C VAL A 57 5.74 5.25 1.88
N ALA A 58 4.76 6.11 2.10
CA ALA A 58 4.78 7.49 1.63
C ALA A 58 4.99 8.41 2.83
N LYS A 59 6.08 9.18 2.84
CA LYS A 59 6.46 10.03 3.97
C LYS A 59 6.65 11.47 3.54
N LYS A 60 6.03 12.39 4.27
CA LYS A 60 6.17 13.82 4.06
C LYS A 60 7.57 14.28 4.43
N SER A 61 8.17 15.10 3.57
CA SER A 61 9.48 15.69 3.73
C SER A 61 9.41 17.17 3.38
N SER A 62 10.35 17.95 3.89
CA SER A 62 10.52 19.35 3.55
C SER A 62 11.94 19.58 3.04
N LYS A 63 12.05 20.39 2.00
CA LYS A 63 13.34 20.85 1.50
C LYS A 63 13.30 22.37 1.41
N GLU A 64 14.34 22.99 1.90
CA GLU A 64 14.57 24.40 1.72
C GLU A 64 15.07 24.64 0.30
N ILE A 65 14.38 25.52 -0.42
CA ILE A 65 14.73 25.93 -1.77
C ILE A 65 15.11 27.41 -1.70
N PRO A 66 16.37 27.76 -1.97
CA PRO A 66 16.75 29.15 -2.12
C PRO A 66 16.15 29.68 -3.43
N ILE A 67 15.41 30.78 -3.36
CA ILE A 67 14.92 31.55 -4.51
C ILE A 67 15.36 32.99 -4.28
N ASP A 68 16.30 33.46 -5.08
CA ASP A 68 16.97 34.76 -4.93
C ASP A 68 17.61 34.92 -3.53
N ASP A 69 17.22 35.95 -2.78
CA ASP A 69 17.70 36.24 -1.42
C ASP A 69 16.86 35.55 -0.32
N ASP A 70 15.78 34.85 -0.69
CA ASP A 70 14.84 34.21 0.24
C ASP A 70 14.92 32.68 0.21
N SER A 71 14.62 32.05 1.34
CA SER A 71 14.55 30.59 1.48
C SER A 71 13.11 30.13 1.71
N TYR A 72 12.58 29.32 0.79
CA TYR A 72 11.23 28.78 0.89
C TYR A 72 11.24 27.31 1.28
N GLN A 73 10.39 26.92 2.23
CA GLN A 73 10.21 25.53 2.64
C GLN A 73 9.18 24.85 1.73
N MET A 74 9.64 23.99 0.83
CA MET A 74 8.76 23.18 -0.02
C MET A 74 8.51 21.83 0.64
N GLN A 75 7.22 21.49 0.82
CA GLN A 75 6.80 20.18 1.33
C GLN A 75 6.45 19.25 0.18
N PHE A 76 6.94 18.01 0.24
CA PHE A 76 6.67 16.97 -0.76
C PHE A 76 6.69 15.59 -0.10
N TYR A 77 6.17 14.58 -0.80
CA TYR A 77 6.23 13.20 -0.32
C TYR A 77 7.41 12.46 -0.95
N ARG A 78 8.11 11.69 -0.13
CA ARG A 78 9.11 10.69 -0.53
C ARG A 78 8.47 9.31 -0.42
N TYR A 79 8.85 8.42 -1.31
CA TYR A 79 8.24 7.09 -1.44
C TYR A 79 9.29 6.03 -1.21
N PHE A 80 8.95 5.04 -0.41
CA PHE A 80 9.86 3.99 -0.03
C PHE A 80 9.20 2.62 -0.15
N VAL A 81 10.04 1.62 -0.40
CA VAL A 81 9.68 0.21 -0.38
C VAL A 81 10.67 -0.50 0.54
N GLU A 82 10.18 -1.22 1.53
CA GLU A 82 10.98 -2.17 2.29
C GLU A 82 10.59 -3.60 1.90
N SER A 83 11.57 -4.49 1.78
CA SER A 83 11.36 -5.89 1.44
C SER A 83 12.30 -6.83 2.19
N ASP A 84 11.83 -8.06 2.43
CA ASP A 84 12.63 -9.12 3.04
C ASP A 84 13.63 -9.70 2.02
N GLU A 85 13.31 -9.57 0.73
CA GLU A 85 14.09 -10.07 -0.38
C GLU A 85 14.62 -8.93 -1.26
N ASN A 86 15.63 -9.25 -2.07
CA ASN A 86 16.13 -8.33 -3.07
C ASN A 86 15.09 -8.22 -4.21
N ILE A 87 14.65 -7.00 -4.52
CA ILE A 87 13.58 -6.74 -5.49
C ILE A 87 14.02 -5.80 -6.62
N ASP A 88 15.32 -5.59 -6.82
CA ASP A 88 15.87 -4.71 -7.86
C ASP A 88 15.30 -5.03 -9.25
N ASP A 89 15.35 -6.30 -9.65
CA ASP A 89 14.88 -6.75 -10.97
C ASP A 89 13.37 -6.51 -11.11
N ARG A 90 12.61 -6.69 -10.02
CA ARG A 90 11.16 -6.50 -9.99
C ARG A 90 10.79 -5.02 -10.08
N LEU A 91 11.49 -4.14 -9.35
CA LEU A 91 11.31 -2.69 -9.43
C LEU A 91 11.71 -2.14 -10.81
N SER A 92 12.80 -2.66 -11.37
CA SER A 92 13.28 -2.30 -12.71
C SER A 92 12.29 -2.75 -13.79
N SER A 93 11.74 -3.97 -13.68
CA SER A 93 10.72 -4.50 -14.60
C SER A 93 9.40 -3.73 -14.51
N PHE A 94 9.04 -3.25 -13.33
CA PHE A 94 7.90 -2.35 -13.15
C PHE A 94 8.12 -0.99 -13.84
N GLY A 95 9.39 -0.56 -13.99
CA GLY A 95 9.79 0.69 -14.63
C GLY A 95 9.95 1.85 -13.66
N LEU A 96 10.15 1.57 -12.36
CA LEU A 96 10.47 2.61 -11.38
C LEU A 96 11.97 2.91 -11.36
N LEU A 97 12.28 4.20 -11.23
CA LEU A 97 13.60 4.63 -10.80
C LEU A 97 13.67 4.48 -9.28
N TYR A 98 14.73 3.85 -8.79
CA TYR A 98 14.93 3.62 -7.36
C TYR A 98 16.40 3.76 -6.95
N ASN A 99 16.60 4.09 -5.68
CA ASN A 99 17.89 4.08 -5.01
C ASN A 99 17.81 3.15 -3.80
N ARG A 100 18.81 2.29 -3.61
CA ARG A 100 18.94 1.55 -2.35
C ARG A 100 19.44 2.48 -1.25
N ILE A 101 18.80 2.41 -0.08
CA ILE A 101 19.17 3.18 1.10
C ILE A 101 19.27 2.23 2.30
N SER A 102 19.90 2.69 3.38
CA SER A 102 20.09 1.87 4.58
C SER A 102 18.83 1.77 5.44
N GLU A 103 18.10 2.87 5.60
CA GLU A 103 16.88 2.94 6.40
C GLU A 103 15.97 4.07 5.91
N ILE A 104 14.66 3.91 6.10
CA ILE A 104 13.71 5.01 5.90
C ILE A 104 13.95 6.05 7.01
N PRO A 105 14.01 7.35 6.68
CA PRO A 105 14.15 8.40 7.69
C PRO A 105 13.07 8.28 8.78
N SER A 106 13.47 8.04 10.02
CA SER A 106 12.55 7.90 11.16
C SER A 106 12.28 9.23 11.86
N TYR A 107 11.10 9.39 12.45
CA TYR A 107 10.85 10.53 13.34
C TYR A 107 11.60 10.38 14.66
N THR A 108 12.16 11.47 15.17
CA THR A 108 12.70 11.50 16.54
C THR A 108 11.54 11.55 17.51
N ILE A 109 11.35 10.50 18.31
CA ILE A 109 10.26 10.42 19.29
C ILE A 109 10.83 10.72 20.67
N ILE A 110 10.32 11.76 21.33
CA ILE A 110 10.73 12.13 22.70
C ILE A 110 10.01 11.27 23.73
N ARG A 111 8.70 11.04 23.51
CA ARG A 111 7.88 10.28 24.45
C ARG A 111 6.82 9.46 23.74
N LYS A 112 6.69 8.19 24.14
CA LYS A 112 5.59 7.31 23.72
C LYS A 112 4.53 7.26 24.81
N MET A 113 3.27 7.44 24.43
CA MET A 113 2.10 7.22 25.28
C MET A 113 1.24 6.11 24.67
N SER A 114 0.18 5.68 25.35
CA SER A 114 -0.69 4.59 24.90
C SER A 114 -1.45 4.90 23.60
N ASP A 115 -1.79 6.18 23.36
CA ASP A 115 -2.62 6.61 22.21
C ASP A 115 -1.90 7.59 21.26
N ARG A 116 -0.72 8.09 21.65
CA ARG A 116 0.00 9.15 20.92
C ARG A 116 1.51 9.09 21.13
N MET A 117 2.24 9.71 20.21
CA MET A 117 3.68 9.95 20.36
C MET A 117 3.94 11.46 20.38
N ILE A 118 4.90 11.88 21.20
CA ILE A 118 5.34 13.27 21.30
C ILE A 118 6.67 13.41 20.57
N LEU A 119 6.71 14.29 19.58
CA LEU A 119 7.87 14.71 18.83
C LEU A 119 8.53 15.92 19.51
N PRO A 120 9.74 16.33 19.07
CA PRO A 120 10.31 17.63 19.39
C PRO A 120 9.32 18.77 19.23
N GLU A 121 9.51 19.82 20.04
CA GLU A 121 8.69 21.04 20.04
C GLU A 121 7.22 20.82 20.46
N GLY A 122 6.91 19.69 21.10
CA GLY A 122 5.57 19.41 21.61
C GLY A 122 4.56 18.96 20.54
N LYS A 123 5.01 18.71 19.30
CA LYS A 123 4.17 18.15 18.24
C LYS A 123 3.70 16.75 18.63
N MET A 124 2.43 16.43 18.36
CA MET A 124 1.83 15.13 18.68
C MET A 124 1.52 14.36 17.40
N VAL A 125 1.82 13.06 17.43
CA VAL A 125 1.50 12.13 16.35
C VAL A 125 0.44 11.16 16.83
N LYS A 126 -0.57 10.94 15.99
CA LYS A 126 -1.60 9.93 16.15
C LYS A 126 -1.56 8.99 14.96
N THR A 127 -1.66 7.69 15.22
CA THR A 127 -1.65 6.64 14.20
C THR A 127 -3.02 6.01 14.09
N PHE A 128 -3.51 5.83 12.86
CA PHE A 128 -4.74 5.09 12.57
C PHE A 128 -4.40 3.84 11.77
N ALA A 129 -4.88 2.68 12.22
CA ALA A 129 -4.67 1.41 11.54
C ALA A 129 -5.97 0.93 10.90
N LEU A 130 -5.97 0.79 9.57
CA LEU A 130 -7.07 0.21 8.81
C LEU A 130 -6.76 -1.27 8.53
N TYR A 131 -7.61 -2.16 9.05
CA TYR A 131 -7.42 -3.61 8.89
C TYR A 131 -8.01 -4.17 7.59
N LYS A 132 -8.88 -3.40 6.92
CA LYS A 132 -9.52 -3.79 5.68
C LYS A 132 -9.77 -2.57 4.81
N LEU A 133 -9.32 -2.65 3.57
CA LEU A 133 -9.60 -1.65 2.55
C LEU A 133 -11.03 -1.82 2.01
N SER A 134 -11.73 -0.72 1.76
CA SER A 134 -13.05 -0.77 1.12
C SER A 134 -12.91 -1.26 -0.32
N SER A 135 -13.85 -2.08 -0.79
CA SER A 135 -13.90 -2.50 -2.20
C SER A 135 -14.29 -1.38 -3.15
N THR A 136 -14.62 -0.19 -2.63
CA THR A 136 -15.00 1.00 -3.40
C THR A 136 -13.87 2.02 -3.53
N LEU A 137 -12.66 1.70 -3.04
CA LEU A 137 -11.52 2.62 -3.17
C LEU A 137 -11.10 2.72 -4.63
N VAL A 138 -10.90 3.96 -5.07
CA VAL A 138 -10.40 4.26 -6.41
C VAL A 138 -8.90 3.96 -6.50
N GLU A 139 -8.42 3.73 -7.71
CA GLU A 139 -6.99 3.61 -7.98
C GLU A 139 -6.28 4.91 -7.55
N GLY A 140 -5.16 4.77 -6.86
CA GLY A 140 -4.43 5.93 -6.34
C GLY A 140 -5.02 6.59 -5.09
N PHE A 141 -6.06 6.03 -4.44
CA PHE A 141 -6.71 6.62 -3.25
C PHE A 141 -5.75 7.11 -2.15
N VAL A 142 -4.55 6.54 -2.05
CA VAL A 142 -3.52 6.96 -1.10
C VAL A 142 -3.18 8.44 -1.27
N SER A 143 -3.21 8.98 -2.49
CA SER A 143 -2.94 10.40 -2.72
C SER A 143 -3.99 11.32 -2.10
N GLU A 144 -5.21 10.85 -1.85
CA GLU A 144 -6.25 11.62 -1.18
C GLU A 144 -5.93 11.87 0.30
N THR A 145 -5.01 11.11 0.88
CA THR A 145 -4.54 11.30 2.25
C THR A 145 -3.41 12.34 2.36
N TYR A 146 -2.85 12.76 1.21
CA TYR A 146 -1.76 13.74 1.20
C TYR A 146 -2.27 15.09 1.68
N GLY A 147 -1.48 15.73 2.56
CA GLY A 147 -1.86 16.96 3.25
C GLY A 147 -2.51 16.74 4.61
N ILE A 148 -3.08 15.55 4.87
CA ILE A 148 -3.64 15.20 6.19
C ILE A 148 -2.69 14.28 6.96
N ALA A 149 -2.07 13.31 6.26
CA ALA A 149 -1.17 12.34 6.87
C ALA A 149 0.30 12.65 6.54
N ASP A 150 1.15 12.76 7.57
CA ASP A 150 2.59 12.93 7.37
C ASP A 150 3.29 11.61 6.96
N GLU A 151 2.68 10.46 7.24
CA GLU A 151 3.18 9.16 6.83
C GLU A 151 2.01 8.20 6.56
N VAL A 152 2.11 7.45 5.46
CA VAL A 152 1.17 6.39 5.10
C VAL A 152 1.96 5.14 4.81
N SER A 153 1.59 4.05 5.47
CA SER A 153 2.30 2.78 5.43
C SER A 153 1.35 1.65 5.07
N ILE A 154 1.64 0.91 3.99
CA ILE A 154 0.83 -0.19 3.48
C ILE A 154 1.67 -1.46 3.50
N VAL A 155 1.24 -2.42 4.30
CA VAL A 155 1.90 -3.72 4.42
C VAL A 155 1.21 -4.69 3.48
N ILE A 156 1.98 -5.27 2.57
CA ILE A 156 1.51 -6.27 1.61
C ILE A 156 2.16 -7.60 1.98
N VAL A 157 1.33 -8.62 2.20
CA VAL A 157 1.77 -9.97 2.53
C VAL A 157 1.29 -10.90 1.42
N PRO A 158 2.20 -11.49 0.62
CA PRO A 158 1.80 -12.43 -0.41
C PRO A 158 1.19 -13.68 0.24
N ILE A 159 0.21 -14.25 -0.45
CA ILE A 159 -0.42 -15.50 -0.06
C ILE A 159 0.09 -16.62 -0.97
N ALA A 160 0.36 -17.79 -0.40
CA ALA A 160 0.78 -18.94 -1.20
C ALA A 160 -0.27 -19.27 -2.27
N GLN A 161 0.18 -19.65 -3.48
CA GLN A 161 -0.68 -19.87 -4.64
C GLN A 161 -1.80 -20.89 -4.35
N GLU A 162 -1.50 -21.96 -3.63
CA GLU A 162 -2.49 -22.95 -3.21
C GLU A 162 -3.59 -22.33 -2.33
N GLN A 163 -3.19 -21.48 -1.38
CA GLN A 163 -4.13 -20.78 -0.48
C GLN A 163 -4.95 -19.73 -1.24
N ALA A 164 -4.32 -19.02 -2.19
CA ALA A 164 -4.98 -18.07 -3.07
C ALA A 164 -6.06 -18.76 -3.91
N THR A 165 -5.69 -19.87 -4.55
CA THR A 165 -6.58 -20.69 -5.38
C THR A 165 -7.73 -21.26 -4.55
N ALA A 166 -7.45 -21.79 -3.36
CA ALA A 166 -8.48 -22.30 -2.45
C ALA A 166 -9.47 -21.20 -2.01
N LYS A 167 -8.97 -20.01 -1.66
CA LYS A 167 -9.81 -18.85 -1.32
C LYS A 167 -10.67 -18.40 -2.50
N MET A 168 -10.07 -18.31 -3.69
CA MET A 168 -10.80 -17.90 -4.89
C MET A 168 -11.86 -18.92 -5.27
N ASN A 169 -11.53 -20.21 -5.30
CA ASN A 169 -12.50 -21.28 -5.55
C ASN A 169 -13.67 -21.26 -4.55
N LYS A 170 -13.40 -21.02 -3.26
CA LYS A 170 -14.45 -20.89 -2.25
C LYS A 170 -15.34 -19.67 -2.53
N TYR A 171 -14.73 -18.55 -2.93
CA TYR A 171 -15.44 -17.33 -3.28
C TYR A 171 -16.30 -17.50 -4.53
N THR A 172 -15.74 -18.04 -5.61
CA THR A 172 -16.45 -18.33 -6.87
C THR A 172 -17.60 -19.30 -6.65
N LYS A 173 -17.41 -20.38 -5.86
CA LYS A 173 -18.49 -21.30 -5.48
C LYS A 173 -19.60 -20.63 -4.67
N PHE A 174 -19.23 -19.72 -3.78
CA PHE A 174 -20.19 -18.96 -2.99
C PHE A 174 -21.03 -18.04 -3.88
N LEU A 175 -20.38 -17.29 -4.79
CA LEU A 175 -21.07 -16.44 -5.75
C LEU A 175 -21.99 -17.24 -6.67
N SER A 176 -21.51 -18.36 -7.25
CA SER A 176 -22.36 -19.23 -8.08
C SER A 176 -23.54 -19.78 -7.30
N GLY A 177 -23.35 -20.14 -6.02
CA GLY A 177 -24.43 -20.62 -5.16
C GLY A 177 -25.51 -19.56 -4.91
N MET A 178 -25.11 -18.29 -4.76
CA MET A 178 -26.06 -17.17 -4.67
C MET A 178 -26.85 -16.97 -5.96
N ILE A 179 -26.18 -16.98 -7.12
CA ILE A 179 -26.84 -16.86 -8.43
C ILE A 179 -27.84 -18.00 -8.64
N LEU A 180 -27.43 -19.24 -8.38
CA LEU A 180 -28.30 -20.42 -8.51
C LEU A 180 -29.50 -20.35 -7.56
N ALA A 181 -29.32 -19.88 -6.32
CA ALA A 181 -30.40 -19.72 -5.36
C ALA A 181 -31.43 -18.66 -5.80
N ASP A 182 -30.98 -17.56 -6.40
CA ASP A 182 -31.87 -16.54 -6.98
C ASP A 182 -32.64 -17.10 -8.19
N GLN A 183 -31.95 -17.83 -9.08
CA GLN A 183 -32.58 -18.48 -10.24
C GLN A 183 -33.65 -19.50 -9.82
N GLN A 184 -33.37 -20.33 -8.80
CA GLN A 184 -34.35 -21.27 -8.24
C GLN A 184 -35.58 -20.56 -7.65
N LYS A 185 -35.38 -19.35 -7.09
CA LYS A 185 -36.47 -18.51 -6.57
C LYS A 185 -37.13 -17.63 -7.65
N ARG A 186 -36.78 -17.80 -8.93
CA ARG A 186 -37.21 -16.96 -10.07
C ARG A 186 -36.96 -15.46 -9.84
N ARG A 187 -35.87 -15.12 -9.15
CA ARG A 187 -35.41 -13.74 -8.93
C ARG A 187 -34.25 -13.44 -9.86
N THR A 188 -34.17 -12.19 -10.30
CA THR A 188 -33.00 -11.69 -11.04
C THR A 188 -31.89 -11.39 -10.05
N SER A 189 -30.72 -12.00 -10.25
CA SER A 189 -29.55 -11.71 -9.40
C SER A 189 -29.08 -10.27 -9.60
N PRO A 190 -28.61 -9.59 -8.53
CA PRO A 190 -28.06 -8.25 -8.64
C PRO A 190 -26.92 -8.19 -9.66
N TYR A 191 -26.91 -7.14 -10.49
CA TYR A 191 -25.90 -6.97 -11.55
C TYR A 191 -24.46 -7.01 -11.01
N GLU A 192 -24.21 -6.35 -9.88
CA GLU A 192 -22.89 -6.36 -9.22
C GLU A 192 -22.41 -7.77 -8.84
N LEU A 193 -23.34 -8.65 -8.48
CA LEU A 193 -23.03 -10.02 -8.07
C LEU A 193 -22.63 -10.87 -9.28
N VAL A 194 -23.33 -10.70 -10.41
CA VAL A 194 -23.00 -11.34 -11.69
C VAL A 194 -21.67 -10.82 -12.23
N GLN A 195 -21.43 -9.51 -12.14
CA GLN A 195 -20.17 -8.90 -12.56
C GLN A 195 -18.99 -9.42 -11.75
N LYS A 196 -19.12 -9.50 -10.41
CA LYS A 196 -18.10 -10.09 -9.52
C LYS A 196 -17.82 -11.55 -9.83
N TYR A 197 -18.85 -12.34 -10.18
CA TYR A 197 -18.66 -13.74 -10.57
C TYR A 197 -17.94 -13.87 -11.92
N THR A 198 -18.22 -12.98 -12.87
CA THR A 198 -17.60 -13.01 -14.21
C THR A 198 -16.13 -12.57 -14.18
N MET A 199 -15.76 -11.74 -13.21
CA MET A 199 -14.39 -11.23 -13.03
C MET A 199 -13.51 -12.13 -12.12
N ALA A 200 -14.10 -13.12 -11.44
CA ALA A 200 -13.42 -14.00 -10.47
C ALA A 200 -13.04 -15.33 -11.10
#